data_AF-A0A2H9LKX8-F1
#
_entry.id   AF-A0A2H9LKX8-F1
#
_cell.length_a   1.000
_cell.length_b   1.000
_cell.length_c   1.000
_cell.angle_alpha   90.00
_cell.angle_beta   90.00
_cell.angle_gamma   90.00
#
_symmetry.space_group_name_H-M   'P 1'
#
loop_
_entity.id
_entity.type
_entity.pdbx_description
1 polymer ?
#
loop_
_entity_poly.entity_id
_entity_poly.type
_entity_poly.pdbx_seq_one_letter_code
_entity_poly.pdbx_strand_id
1 'polypeptide(L)'
;MTTTIVVPERLKNVLRRLAKGRSLEQCLIEELRGGLKAKASFYRKLLLEYEGKYGMGYEEAAKRFEKGRVGDSYAEHEAYLDFLFLKGVVKELDEIEEALRTFEEHK
;
A
#
# COMPACT_ATOMS: atom_id res chain seq x y z
N MET A 1 -3.92 24.52 -2.67
CA MET A 1 -5.35 24.60 -2.32
C MET A 1 -5.54 24.00 -0.94
N THR A 2 -6.32 24.62 -0.06
CA THR A 2 -6.69 24.06 1.25
C THR A 2 -8.03 23.35 1.14
N THR A 3 -8.08 22.07 1.50
CA THR A 3 -9.32 21.28 1.52
C THR A 3 -9.94 21.36 2.91
N THR A 4 -11.20 21.77 3.01
CA THR A 4 -11.94 21.75 4.28
C THR A 4 -12.56 20.38 4.51
N ILE A 5 -12.13 19.68 5.55
CA ILE A 5 -12.70 18.39 5.96
C ILE A 5 -13.80 18.65 7.00
N VAL A 6 -15.03 18.26 6.68
CA VAL A 6 -16.16 18.34 7.62
C VAL A 6 -16.25 17.05 8.42
N VAL A 7 -16.02 17.14 9.73
CA VAL A 7 -16.08 16.00 10.66
C VAL A 7 -17.35 16.12 11.51
N PRO A 8 -18.22 15.09 11.56
CA PRO A 8 -19.39 15.11 12.45
C PRO A 8 -19.01 15.35 13.90
N GLU A 9 -19.80 16.13 14.63
CA GLU A 9 -19.44 16.58 15.99
C GLU A 9 -19.18 15.41 16.96
N ARG A 10 -19.94 14.31 16.81
CA ARG A 10 -19.71 13.08 17.58
C ARG A 10 -18.34 12.48 17.31
N LEU A 11 -17.92 12.42 16.05
CA LEU A 11 -16.60 11.90 15.67
C LEU A 11 -15.49 12.84 16.14
N LYS A 12 -15.67 14.16 16.00
CA LYS A 12 -14.74 15.17 16.50
C LYS A 12 -14.48 15.03 18.00
N ASN A 13 -15.51 14.78 18.79
CA ASN A 13 -15.38 14.54 20.24
C ASN A 13 -14.62 13.24 20.55
N VAL A 14 -14.83 12.18 19.78
CA VAL A 14 -14.05 10.93 19.91
C VAL A 14 -12.58 11.19 19.59
N LEU A 15 -12.30 11.84 18.46
CA LEU A 15 -10.92 12.12 18.02
C LEU A 15 -10.18 13.04 18.99
N ARG A 16 -10.84 14.05 19.58
CA ARG A 16 -10.25 14.90 20.64
C ARG A 16 -9.82 14.10 21.87
N ARG A 17 -10.60 13.09 22.28
CA ARG A 17 -10.23 12.20 23.39
C ARG A 17 -9.04 11.31 23.04
N LEU A 18 -8.99 10.79 21.81
CA LEU A 18 -7.86 10.02 21.30
C LEU A 18 -6.58 10.87 21.17
N ALA A 19 -6.74 12.16 20.88
CA ALA A 19 -5.62 13.08 20.71
C ALA A 19 -4.83 13.32 22.00
N LYS A 20 -5.43 13.09 23.19
CA LYS A 20 -4.79 13.17 24.52
C LYS A 20 -3.91 14.42 24.72
N GLY A 21 -4.39 15.58 24.24
CA GLY A 21 -3.68 16.86 24.37
C GLY A 21 -2.91 17.31 23.11
N ARG A 22 -2.85 16.51 22.06
CA ARG A 22 -2.32 16.89 20.74
C ARG A 22 -3.38 17.61 19.89
N SER A 23 -2.94 18.31 18.83
CA SER A 23 -3.90 18.89 17.88
C SER A 23 -4.58 17.77 17.06
N LEU A 24 -5.82 18.01 16.66
CA LEU A 24 -6.57 17.03 15.83
C LEU A 24 -5.85 16.79 14.49
N GLU A 25 -5.25 17.83 13.93
CA GLU A 25 -4.46 17.77 12.69
C GLU A 25 -3.23 16.87 12.86
N GLN A 26 -2.48 17.03 13.96
CA GLN A 26 -1.33 16.18 14.27
C GLN A 26 -1.74 14.71 14.37
N CYS A 27 -2.86 14.42 15.04
CA CYS A 27 -3.37 13.05 15.14
C CYS A 27 -3.77 12.49 13.77
N LEU A 28 -4.47 13.27 12.94
CA LEU A 28 -4.86 12.81 11.60
C LEU A 28 -3.65 12.54 10.71
N ILE A 29 -2.62 13.39 10.77
CA ILE A 29 -1.35 13.19 10.05
C ILE A 29 -0.65 11.91 10.50
N GLU A 30 -0.57 11.66 11.80
CA GLU A 30 0.05 10.46 12.35
C GLU A 30 -0.71 9.19 11.98
N GLU A 31 -2.04 9.20 12.09
CA GLU A 31 -2.89 8.06 11.72
C GLU A 31 -2.79 7.76 10.22
N LEU A 32 -2.79 8.81 9.38
CA LEU A 32 -2.60 8.67 7.93
C LEU A 32 -1.23 8.06 7.62
N ARG A 33 -0.15 8.58 8.24
CA ARG A 33 1.20 8.03 8.08
C ARG A 33 1.29 6.59 8.57
N GLY A 34 0.67 6.26 9.69
CA GLY A 34 0.61 4.90 10.25
C GLY A 34 -0.10 3.93 9.32
N GLY A 35 -1.27 4.34 8.79
CA GLY A 35 -2.04 3.56 7.82
C GLY A 35 -1.27 3.31 6.52
N LEU A 36 -0.61 4.33 5.97
CA LEU A 36 0.23 4.20 4.79
C LEU A 36 1.41 3.23 5.02
N LYS A 37 2.10 3.32 6.18
CA LYS A 37 3.17 2.39 6.53
C LYS A 37 2.68 0.95 6.67
N ALA A 38 1.54 0.74 7.33
CA ALA A 38 0.96 -0.59 7.49
C ALA A 38 0.59 -1.19 6.13
N LYS A 39 0.00 -0.38 5.24
CA LYS A 39 -0.37 -0.80 3.88
C LYS A 39 0.85 -1.12 3.02
N ALA A 40 1.89 -0.27 3.05
CA ALA A 40 3.16 -0.55 2.37
C ALA A 40 3.79 -1.86 2.85
N SER A 41 3.81 -2.08 4.18
CA SER A 41 4.33 -3.32 4.77
C SER A 41 3.54 -4.55 4.32
N PHE A 42 2.22 -4.44 4.25
CA PHE A 42 1.35 -5.51 3.76
C PHE A 42 1.65 -5.84 2.29
N TYR A 43 1.78 -4.83 1.43
CA TYR A 43 2.09 -5.02 0.01
C TYR A 43 3.46 -5.63 -0.23
N ARG A 44 4.48 -5.20 0.51
CA ARG A 44 5.81 -5.85 0.47
C ARG A 44 5.75 -7.31 0.89
N LYS A 45 4.91 -7.64 1.87
CA LYS A 45 4.69 -9.04 2.28
C LYS A 45 4.07 -9.87 1.16
N LEU A 46 3.09 -9.33 0.43
CA LEU A 46 2.49 -10.02 -0.72
C LEU A 46 3.52 -10.33 -1.81
N LEU A 47 4.45 -9.41 -2.07
CA LEU A 47 5.55 -9.63 -3.04
C LEU A 47 6.47 -10.77 -2.59
N LEU A 48 6.82 -10.82 -1.30
CA LEU A 48 7.63 -11.89 -0.73
C LEU A 48 6.90 -13.24 -0.72
N GLU A 49 5.60 -13.24 -0.42
CA GLU A 49 4.77 -14.45 -0.47
C GLU A 49 4.68 -15.02 -1.89
N TYR A 50 4.55 -14.15 -2.89
CA TYR A 50 4.60 -14.54 -4.30
C TYR A 50 5.94 -15.16 -4.68
N GLU A 51 7.05 -14.50 -4.32
CA GLU A 51 8.40 -15.00 -4.57
C GLU A 51 8.63 -16.36 -3.89
N GLY A 52 8.20 -16.51 -2.64
CA GLY A 52 8.29 -17.77 -1.91
C GLY A 52 7.42 -18.89 -2.51
N LYS A 53 6.22 -18.56 -3.02
CA LYS A 53 5.29 -19.53 -3.60
C LYS A 53 5.76 -20.04 -4.97
N TYR A 54 6.30 -19.16 -5.81
CA TYR A 54 6.62 -19.48 -7.20
C TYR A 54 8.11 -19.51 -7.53
N GLY A 55 8.98 -19.19 -6.57
CA GLY A 55 10.43 -19.09 -6.78
C GLY A 55 10.83 -18.00 -7.77
N MET A 56 9.97 -16.99 -7.95
CA MET A 56 10.10 -15.95 -8.97
C MET A 56 9.70 -14.61 -8.39
N GLY A 57 10.60 -13.62 -8.43
CA GLY A 57 10.29 -12.26 -7.98
C GLY A 57 9.34 -11.54 -8.94
N TYR A 58 8.68 -10.46 -8.46
CA TYR A 58 7.74 -9.69 -9.27
C TYR A 58 8.36 -9.13 -10.56
N GLU A 59 9.58 -8.58 -10.51
CA GLU A 59 10.23 -8.03 -11.70
C GLU A 59 10.54 -9.09 -12.76
N GLU A 60 10.88 -10.29 -12.32
CA GLU A 60 11.10 -11.44 -13.20
C GLU A 60 9.78 -11.87 -13.83
N ALA A 61 8.72 -11.98 -13.02
CA ALA A 61 7.37 -12.26 -13.48
C ALA A 61 6.88 -11.23 -14.50
N ALA A 62 7.11 -9.93 -14.26
CA ALA A 62 6.77 -8.86 -15.20
C ALA A 62 7.49 -9.05 -16.55
N LYS A 63 8.81 -9.24 -16.53
CA LYS A 63 9.61 -9.47 -17.76
C LYS A 63 9.15 -10.68 -18.56
N ARG A 64 8.62 -11.71 -17.88
CA ARG A 64 8.13 -12.96 -18.48
C ARG A 64 6.69 -12.84 -18.97
N PHE A 65 5.76 -12.53 -18.07
CA PHE A 65 4.32 -12.58 -18.32
C PHE A 65 3.79 -11.42 -19.15
N GLU A 66 4.41 -10.23 -19.09
CA GLU A 66 4.02 -9.13 -19.98
C GLU A 66 4.37 -9.39 -21.45
N LYS A 67 5.27 -10.35 -21.71
CA LYS A 67 5.58 -10.85 -23.05
C LYS A 67 4.69 -12.03 -23.46
N GLY A 68 3.65 -12.34 -22.68
CA GLY A 68 2.75 -13.48 -22.93
C GLY A 68 3.37 -14.86 -22.69
N ARG A 69 4.50 -14.94 -21.96
CA ARG A 69 5.20 -16.22 -21.71
C ARG A 69 4.64 -16.94 -20.49
N VAL A 70 3.39 -17.37 -20.59
CA VAL A 70 2.74 -18.29 -19.65
C VAL A 70 2.78 -19.67 -20.28
N GLY A 71 3.35 -20.66 -19.62
CA GLY A 71 3.33 -22.03 -20.11
C GLY A 71 2.12 -22.80 -19.60
N ASP A 72 2.00 -24.04 -20.05
CA ASP A 72 0.73 -24.79 -20.02
C ASP A 72 0.44 -25.48 -18.68
N SER A 73 1.32 -25.34 -17.69
CA SER A 73 1.10 -25.95 -16.39
C SER A 73 0.10 -25.15 -15.55
N TYR A 74 -0.63 -25.86 -14.69
CA TYR A 74 -1.52 -25.25 -13.70
C TYR A 74 -0.79 -24.23 -12.81
N ALA A 75 0.40 -24.60 -12.31
CA ALA A 75 1.21 -23.72 -11.45
C ALA A 75 1.62 -22.43 -12.16
N GLU A 76 1.90 -22.48 -13.46
CA GLU A 76 2.24 -21.27 -14.23
C GLU A 76 1.03 -20.38 -14.49
N HIS A 77 -0.16 -20.96 -14.66
CA HIS A 77 -1.41 -20.20 -14.74
C HIS A 77 -1.75 -19.52 -13.41
N GLU A 78 -1.58 -20.21 -12.28
CA GLU A 78 -1.75 -19.59 -10.96
C GLU A 78 -0.75 -18.46 -10.73
N ALA A 79 0.52 -18.65 -11.07
CA ALA A 79 1.54 -17.61 -11.00
C ALA A 79 1.15 -16.38 -11.85
N TYR A 80 0.62 -16.60 -13.04
CA TYR A 80 0.16 -15.53 -13.91
C TYR A 80 -1.03 -14.74 -13.32
N LEU A 81 -2.02 -15.43 -12.75
CA LEU A 81 -3.16 -14.78 -12.11
C LEU A 81 -2.74 -13.97 -10.88
N ASP A 82 -1.89 -14.53 -10.03
CA ASP A 82 -1.34 -13.83 -8.87
C ASP A 82 -0.50 -12.61 -9.31
N PHE A 83 0.27 -12.73 -10.40
CA PHE A 83 0.99 -11.61 -11.00
C PHE A 83 0.05 -10.48 -11.45
N LEU A 84 -1.06 -10.80 -12.11
CA LEU A 84 -2.04 -9.78 -12.54
C LEU A 84 -2.61 -9.00 -11.36
N PHE A 85 -2.88 -9.67 -10.24
CA PHE A 85 -3.26 -9.01 -9.00
C PHE A 85 -2.13 -8.10 -8.48
N LEU A 86 -0.89 -8.60 -8.44
CA LEU A 86 0.27 -7.85 -7.96
C LEU A 86 0.59 -6.60 -8.79
N LYS A 87 0.22 -6.55 -10.08
CA LYS A 87 0.37 -5.32 -10.87
C LYS A 87 -0.35 -4.12 -10.24
N GLY A 88 -1.55 -4.35 -9.71
CA GLY A 88 -2.29 -3.31 -8.98
C GLY A 88 -1.61 -2.93 -7.66
N VAL A 89 -1.12 -3.95 -6.94
CA VAL A 89 -0.41 -3.79 -5.66
C VAL A 89 0.85 -2.94 -5.82
N VAL A 90 1.69 -3.22 -6.84
CA VAL A 90 2.94 -2.48 -7.07
C VAL A 90 2.67 -1.02 -7.43
N LYS A 91 1.71 -0.76 -8.32
CA LYS A 91 1.34 0.61 -8.67
C LYS A 91 0.91 1.41 -7.43
N GLU A 92 0.08 0.82 -6.59
CA GLU A 92 -0.37 1.49 -5.38
C GLU A 92 0.73 1.61 -4.31
N LEU A 93 1.64 0.63 -4.24
CA LEU A 93 2.81 0.70 -3.37
C LEU A 93 3.69 1.90 -3.72
N ASP A 94 3.94 2.15 -5.01
CA ASP A 94 4.74 3.30 -5.46
C ASP A 94 4.12 4.64 -5.01
N GLU A 95 2.79 4.80 -5.17
CA GLU A 95 2.03 5.97 -4.73
C GLU A 95 2.08 6.14 -3.19
N ILE A 96 1.99 5.03 -2.44
CA ILE A 96 2.10 5.04 -0.97
C ILE A 96 3.52 5.45 -0.53
N GLU A 97 4.55 4.92 -1.19
CA GLU A 97 5.95 5.25 -0.88
C GLU A 97 6.26 6.71 -1.20
N GLU A 98 5.71 7.24 -2.30
CA GLU A 98 5.77 8.67 -2.61
C GLU A 98 5.14 9.51 -1.50
N ALA A 99 3.90 9.18 -1.09
CA ALA A 99 3.23 9.89 -0.01
C ALA A 99 4.03 9.85 1.31
N LEU A 100 4.64 8.70 1.63
CA LEU A 100 5.48 8.55 2.82
C LEU A 100 6.75 9.39 2.75
N ARG A 101 7.40 9.50 1.58
CA ARG A 101 8.55 10.41 1.38
C ARG A 101 8.16 11.86 1.59
N THR A 102 7.01 12.29 1.08
CA THR A 102 6.50 13.65 1.28
C THR A 102 6.32 13.97 2.77
N PHE A 103 5.85 13.01 3.59
CA PHE A 103 5.76 13.20 5.04
C PHE A 103 7.12 13.36 5.74
N GLU A 104 8.20 12.87 5.15
CA GLU A 104 9.55 12.93 5.73
C GLU A 104 10.29 14.20 5.32
N GLU A 105 10.03 14.73 4.12
CA GLU A 105 10.56 16.01 3.65
C GLU A 105 9.95 17.23 4.36
N HIS A 106 8.76 17.08 4.96
CA HIS A 106 8.05 18.15 5.67
C HIS A 106 8.15 18.03 7.21
N LYS A 107 9.16 17.30 7.71
CA LYS A 107 9.53 17.25 9.13
C LYS A 107 10.59 18.28 9.47
#